data_AF-A0A419V0B7-F1
#
_entry.id   AF-A0A419V0B7-F1
#
_cell.length_a   1.000
_cell.length_b   1.000
_cell.length_c   1.000
_cell.angle_alpha   90.00
_cell.angle_beta   90.00
_cell.angle_gamma   90.00
#
_symmetry.space_group_name_H-M   'P 1'
#
loop_
_entity.id
_entity.type
_entity.pdbx_description
1 polymer ?
#
loop_
_entity_poly.entity_id
_entity_poly.type
_entity_poly.pdbx_seq_one_letter_code
_entity_poly.pdbx_strand_id
1 'polypeptide(L)'
;MEQHKATLLEAYSQLYELEITLRNHLLSLLPDLLTSNQPSYWQLITLTLDYNSLQLSPKEKKVIRHTTSIRNKVCHMQPLTSQDVAILRKALTTLTDSNSSNSNRITQDKVTIHS
;
A
#
# COMPACT_ATOMS: atom_id res chain seq x y z
N MET A 1 4.72 26.84 12.73
CA MET A 1 4.94 25.56 13.46
C MET A 1 3.75 24.61 13.34
N GLU A 2 2.51 25.08 13.49
CA GLU A 2 1.31 24.23 13.44
C GLU A 2 1.10 23.49 12.11
N GLN A 3 1.35 24.16 10.99
CA GLN A 3 1.19 23.56 9.66
C GLN A 3 2.13 22.37 9.43
N HIS A 4 3.37 22.44 9.93
CA HIS A 4 4.34 21.35 9.81
C HIS A 4 3.92 20.12 10.63
N LYS A 5 3.41 20.33 11.85
CA LYS A 5 2.89 19.26 12.70
C LYS A 5 1.66 18.59 12.06
N ALA A 6 0.74 19.37 11.50
CA ALA A 6 -0.44 18.84 10.81
C ALA A 6 -0.05 17.99 9.59
N THR A 7 0.88 18.47 8.75
CA THR A 7 1.40 17.71 7.60
C THR A 7 2.07 16.40 8.01
N LEU A 8 2.85 16.42 9.10
CA LEU A 8 3.53 15.22 9.60
C LEU A 8 2.55 14.20 10.17
N LEU A 9 1.55 14.64 10.94
CA LEU A 9 0.48 13.79 11.44
C LEU A 9 -0.32 13.16 10.31
N GLU A 10 -0.66 13.93 9.29
CA GLU A 10 -1.35 13.42 8.12
C GLU A 10 -0.50 12.37 7.38
N ALA A 11 0.77 12.68 7.11
CA ALA A 11 1.67 11.73 6.44
C ALA A 11 1.83 10.44 7.24
N TYR A 12 1.92 10.52 8.57
CA TYR A 12 1.96 9.34 9.43
C TYR A 12 0.69 8.51 9.33
N SER A 13 -0.50 9.14 9.38
CA SER A 13 -1.79 8.46 9.24
C SER A 13 -1.90 7.74 7.91
N GLN A 14 -1.54 8.40 6.81
CA GLN A 14 -1.59 7.82 5.46
C GLN A 14 -0.61 6.65 5.31
N LEU A 15 0.59 6.74 5.90
CA LEU A 15 1.56 5.64 5.92
C LEU A 15 1.07 4.43 6.71
N TYR A 16 0.41 4.67 7.85
CA TYR A 16 -0.17 3.61 8.67
C TYR A 16 -1.29 2.87 7.91
N GLU A 17 -2.19 3.59 7.26
CA GLU A 17 -3.25 3.00 6.43
C GLU A 17 -2.69 2.23 5.23
N LEU A 18 -1.63 2.75 4.59
CA LEU A 18 -0.91 2.03 3.53
C LEU A 18 -0.32 0.72 4.03
N GLU A 19 0.32 0.73 5.21
CA GLU A 19 0.91 -0.48 5.79
C GLU A 19 -0.15 -1.55 6.08
N ILE A 20 -1.28 -1.16 6.67
CA ILE A 20 -2.42 -2.07 6.91
C ILE A 20 -2.93 -2.63 5.59
N THR A 21 -3.14 -1.78 4.58
CA THR A 21 -3.64 -2.19 3.27
C THR A 21 -2.71 -3.21 2.60
N LEU A 22 -1.39 -2.96 2.63
CA LEU A 22 -0.39 -3.88 2.09
C LEU A 22 -0.37 -5.22 2.86
N ARG A 23 -0.44 -5.17 4.20
CA ARG A 23 -0.51 -6.39 5.03
C ARG A 23 -1.75 -7.20 4.71
N ASN A 24 -2.92 -6.58 4.61
CA ASN A 24 -4.16 -7.27 4.28
C ASN A 24 -4.11 -7.90 2.89
N HIS A 25 -3.52 -7.22 1.91
CA HIS A 25 -3.28 -7.75 0.57
C HIS A 25 -2.39 -8.99 0.59
N LEU A 26 -1.32 -8.98 1.39
CA LEU A 26 -0.41 -10.11 1.47
C LEU A 26 -0.97 -11.25 2.32
N LEU A 27 -1.83 -10.98 3.31
CA LEU A 27 -2.41 -12.00 4.17
C LEU A 27 -3.30 -12.98 3.40
N SER A 28 -4.00 -12.49 2.37
CA SER A 28 -4.82 -13.35 1.50
C SER A 28 -3.99 -14.22 0.55
N LEU A 29 -2.75 -13.83 0.27
CA LEU A 29 -1.89 -14.47 -0.73
C LEU A 29 -0.81 -15.36 -0.11
N LEU A 30 -0.21 -14.90 0.99
CA LEU A 30 0.96 -15.47 1.66
C LEU A 30 0.78 -15.39 3.20
N PRO A 31 -0.25 -16.06 3.76
CA PRO A 31 -0.55 -15.98 5.18
C PRO A 31 0.63 -16.42 6.06
N ASP A 32 1.33 -17.48 5.65
CA ASP A 32 2.46 -18.06 6.40
C ASP A 32 3.65 -17.11 6.51
N LEU A 33 3.84 -16.23 5.51
CA LEU A 33 4.93 -15.26 5.52
C LEU A 33 4.70 -14.16 6.55
N LEU A 34 3.44 -13.77 6.78
CA LEU A 34 3.07 -12.72 7.74
C LEU A 34 2.93 -13.22 9.17
N THR A 35 2.66 -14.51 9.36
CA THR A 35 2.57 -15.12 10.69
C THR A 35 3.93 -15.52 11.25
N SER A 36 4.85 -15.93 10.39
CA SER A 36 6.22 -16.31 10.80
C SER A 36 7.18 -15.14 10.93
N ASN A 37 6.97 -14.06 10.16
CA ASN A 37 7.81 -12.87 10.17
C ASN A 37 6.97 -11.61 10.07
N GLN A 38 7.39 -10.54 10.74
CA GLN A 38 6.83 -9.21 10.51
C GLN A 38 7.66 -8.48 9.44
N PRO A 39 7.26 -8.49 8.16
CA PRO A 39 7.98 -7.74 7.13
C PRO A 39 7.96 -6.24 7.45
N SER A 40 9.09 -5.60 7.19
CA SER A 40 9.23 -4.15 7.19
C SER A 40 8.40 -3.51 6.07
N TYR A 41 8.14 -2.21 6.17
CA TYR A 41 7.39 -1.46 5.17
C TYR A 41 7.92 -1.63 3.74
N TRP A 42 9.25 -1.60 3.56
CA TRP A 42 9.86 -1.84 2.26
C TRP A 42 9.62 -3.26 1.76
N GLN A 43 9.73 -4.27 2.64
CA GLN A 43 9.44 -5.66 2.27
C GLN A 43 7.97 -5.84 1.87
N LEU A 44 7.03 -5.22 2.59
CA LEU A 44 5.61 -5.23 2.24
C LEU A 44 5.39 -4.70 0.82
N ILE A 45 5.98 -3.55 0.48
CA ILE A 45 5.89 -2.98 -0.86
C ILE A 45 6.48 -3.92 -1.92
N THR A 46 7.70 -4.42 -1.70
CA THR A 46 8.38 -5.31 -2.65
C THR A 46 7.54 -6.55 -2.91
N LEU A 47 7.09 -7.23 -1.85
CA LEU A 47 6.26 -8.43 -1.95
C LEU A 47 4.95 -8.15 -2.69
N THR A 48 4.22 -7.08 -2.34
CA THR A 48 2.96 -6.75 -3.02
C THR A 48 3.16 -6.45 -4.51
N LEU A 49 4.24 -5.76 -4.88
CA LEU A 49 4.49 -5.37 -6.26
C LEU A 49 5.07 -6.48 -7.14
N ASP A 50 5.86 -7.37 -6.56
CA ASP A 50 6.58 -8.44 -7.26
C ASP A 50 5.69 -9.68 -7.44
N TYR A 51 4.82 -9.99 -6.47
CA TYR A 51 3.81 -11.04 -6.65
C TYR A 51 2.72 -10.66 -7.67
N ASN A 52 2.73 -9.42 -8.15
CA ASN A 52 1.88 -8.90 -9.23
C ASN A 52 0.38 -9.19 -9.03
N SER A 53 -0.04 -9.34 -7.76
CA SER A 53 -1.42 -9.64 -7.39
C SER A 53 -2.37 -8.48 -7.67
N LEU A 54 -1.81 -7.29 -7.86
CA LEU A 54 -2.49 -6.08 -8.28
C LEU A 54 -2.09 -5.77 -9.72
N GLN A 55 -3.08 -5.61 -10.61
CA GLN A 55 -2.87 -5.21 -12.01
C GLN A 55 -2.50 -3.72 -12.09
N LEU A 56 -1.32 -3.38 -11.57
CA LEU A 56 -0.82 -2.02 -11.50
C LEU A 56 0.07 -1.70 -12.69
N SER A 57 -0.16 -0.54 -13.29
CA SER A 57 0.71 0.02 -14.31
C SER A 57 2.10 0.34 -13.73
N PRO A 58 3.15 0.39 -14.57
CA PRO A 58 4.50 0.77 -14.12
C PRO A 58 4.55 2.12 -13.38
N LYS A 59 3.68 3.06 -13.77
CA LYS A 59 3.55 4.38 -13.14
C LYS A 59 3.00 4.27 -11.71
N GLU A 60 2.00 3.44 -11.49
CA GLU A 60 1.42 3.18 -10.17
C GLU A 60 2.40 2.45 -9.25
N LYS A 61 3.09 1.42 -9.77
CA LYS A 61 4.17 0.74 -9.03
C LYS A 61 5.25 1.73 -8.59
N LYS A 62 5.63 2.68 -9.44
CA LYS A 62 6.59 3.74 -9.09
C LYS A 62 6.09 4.66 -7.97
N VAL A 63 4.81 5.04 -8.00
CA VAL A 63 4.18 5.86 -6.94
C VAL A 63 4.23 5.12 -5.61
N ILE A 64 3.83 3.84 -5.59
CA ILE A 64 3.86 3.02 -4.37
C ILE A 64 5.29 2.87 -3.86
N ARG A 65 6.27 2.53 -4.72
CA ARG A 65 7.69 2.44 -4.29
C ARG A 65 8.21 3.74 -3.66
N HIS A 66 7.75 4.89 -4.15
CA HIS A 66 8.18 6.19 -3.66
C HIS A 66 7.75 6.46 -2.20
N THR A 67 6.69 5.83 -1.71
CA THR A 67 6.25 6.01 -0.31
C THR A 67 7.29 5.51 0.69
N THR A 68 8.19 4.60 0.30
CA THR A 68 9.32 4.17 1.14
C THR A 68 10.24 5.36 1.50
N SER A 69 10.51 6.24 0.52
CA SER A 69 11.32 7.44 0.74
C SER A 69 10.62 8.40 1.69
N ILE A 70 9.31 8.58 1.51
CA ILE A 70 8.48 9.45 2.37
C ILE A 70 8.41 8.89 3.79
N ARG A 71 8.26 7.57 3.95
CA ARG A 71 8.31 6.89 5.24
C ARG A 71 9.62 7.12 5.95
N ASN A 72 10.74 7.10 5.22
CA ASN A 72 12.05 7.41 5.79
C ASN A 72 12.11 8.86 6.31
N LYS A 73 11.61 9.84 5.52
CA LYS A 73 11.52 11.23 5.96
C LYS A 73 10.70 11.36 7.25
N VAL A 74 9.53 10.71 7.31
CA VAL A 74 8.66 10.72 8.49
C VAL A 74 9.36 10.11 9.71
N CYS A 75 9.99 8.94 9.56
CA CYS A 75 10.71 8.27 10.65
C CYS A 75 11.85 9.11 11.23
N HIS A 76 12.50 9.93 10.40
CA HIS A 76 13.60 10.81 10.80
C HIS A 76 13.16 12.24 11.07
N MET A 77 11.84 12.51 11.16
CA MET A 77 11.27 13.84 11.36
C MET A 77 11.82 14.90 10.38
N GLN A 78 12.10 14.48 9.15
CA GLN A 78 12.60 15.36 8.10
C GLN A 78 11.46 16.20 7.50
N PRO A 79 11.79 17.35 6.89
CA PRO A 79 10.80 18.16 6.19
C PRO A 79 10.01 17.38 5.14
N LEU A 80 8.69 17.53 5.19
CA LEU A 80 7.74 16.98 4.23
C LEU A 80 7.12 18.10 3.41
N THR A 81 6.92 17.82 2.14
CA THR A 81 6.24 18.71 1.19
C THR A 81 4.77 18.31 1.05
N SER A 82 3.94 19.23 0.58
CA SER A 82 2.56 18.91 0.17
C SER A 82 2.50 17.82 -0.91
N GLN A 83 3.53 17.76 -1.76
CA GLN A 83 3.67 16.72 -2.78
C GLN A 83 3.91 15.33 -2.16
N ASP A 84 4.70 15.22 -1.09
CA ASP A 84 4.89 13.96 -0.38
C ASP A 84 3.54 13.41 0.12
N VAL A 85 2.72 14.25 0.76
CA VAL A 85 1.37 13.86 1.21
C VAL A 85 0.46 13.46 0.03
N ALA A 86 0.50 14.22 -1.07
CA ALA A 86 -0.28 13.88 -2.27
C ALA A 86 0.14 12.52 -2.87
N ILE A 87 1.42 12.16 -2.81
CA ILE A 87 1.92 10.85 -3.24
C ILE A 87 1.39 9.75 -2.32
N LEU A 88 1.38 9.95 -0.99
CA LEU A 88 0.82 8.99 -0.05
C LEU A 88 -0.67 8.75 -0.30
N ARG A 89 -1.47 9.81 -0.43
CA ARG A 89 -2.90 9.70 -0.75
C ARG A 89 -3.12 8.95 -2.07
N LYS A 90 -2.34 9.28 -3.10
CA LYS A 90 -2.43 8.62 -4.40
C LYS A 90 -2.11 7.12 -4.31
N ALA A 91 -1.05 6.76 -3.60
CA ALA A 91 -0.67 5.36 -3.39
C ALA A 91 -1.79 4.58 -2.68
N LEU A 92 -2.43 5.20 -1.68
CA LEU A 92 -3.51 4.59 -0.93
C LEU A 92 -4.74 4.36 -1.82
N THR A 93 -5.18 5.38 -2.56
CA THR A 93 -6.27 5.25 -3.53
C THR A 93 -6.00 4.12 -4.54
N THR A 94 -4.81 4.10 -5.14
CA THR A 94 -4.40 3.04 -6.08
C THR A 94 -4.52 1.64 -5.48
N LEU A 95 -4.06 1.43 -4.24
CA LEU A 95 -4.10 0.12 -3.59
C LEU A 95 -5.53 -0.30 -3.18
N THR A 96 -6.38 0.65 -2.77
CA THR A 96 -7.77 0.40 -2.40
C THR A 96 -8.65 0.10 -3.61
N ASP A 97 -8.47 0.84 -4.70
CA ASP A 97 -9.21 0.63 -5.95
C ASP A 97 -8.85 -0.75 -6.54
N SER A 98 -7.55 -1.09 -6.52
CA SER A 98 -7.08 -2.41 -6.98
C SER A 98 -7.62 -3.56 -6.12
N ASN A 99 -7.90 -3.34 -4.84
CA ASN A 99 -8.51 -4.34 -3.96
C ASN A 99 -9.99 -4.60 -4.33
N SER A 100 -10.72 -3.52 -4.59
CA SER A 100 -12.13 -3.57 -4.99
C SER A 100 -12.30 -4.32 -6.32
N SER A 101 -11.37 -4.14 -7.26
CA SER A 101 -11.39 -4.86 -8.54
C SER A 101 -11.11 -6.37 -8.41
N ASN A 102 -10.28 -6.80 -7.47
CA ASN A 102 -10.02 -8.24 -7.23
C ASN A 102 -11.17 -8.93 -6.48
N SER A 103 -11.83 -8.24 -5.55
CA SER A 103 -12.96 -8.81 -4.80
C SER A 103 -14.16 -9.16 -5.69
N ASN A 104 -14.32 -8.47 -6.83
CA ASN A 104 -15.36 -8.79 -7.83
C ASN A 104 -15.00 -9.94 -8.78
N ARG A 105 -13.73 -10.36 -8.84
CA ARG A 105 -13.28 -11.39 -9.78
C ARG A 105 -13.30 -12.79 -9.14
N ILE A 106 -13.00 -12.89 -7.84
CA ILE A 106 -13.06 -14.14 -7.07
C ILE A 106 -14.51 -14.70 -7.01
N THR A 107 -15.51 -13.84 -7.10
CA THR A 107 -16.93 -14.25 -7.15
C THR A 107 -17.38 -14.78 -8.51
N GLN A 108 -16.69 -14.44 -9.61
CA GLN A 108 -17.06 -14.92 -10.95
C GLN A 108 -16.49 -16.31 -11.28
N ASP A 109 -15.32 -16.68 -10.75
CA ASP A 109 -14.72 -18.00 -11.00
C ASP A 109 -15.39 -19.16 -10.22
N LYS A 110 -16.42 -18.89 -9.40
CA LYS A 110 -17.21 -19.94 -8.72
C LYS A 110 -18.54 -20.30 -9.40
N VAL A 111 -18.90 -19.67 -10.52
CA VAL A 111 -20.17 -19.92 -11.23
C VAL A 111 -19.91 -20.51 -12.62
N THR A 112 -19.15 -21.61 -12.66
CA THR A 112 -19.20 -22.54 -13.81
C THR A 112 -19.22 -23.97 -13.25
N ILE A 113 -20.33 -24.33 -12.62
CA ILE A 113 -20.66 -25.75 -12.43
C ILE A 113 -21.53 -26.12 -13.64
N HIS A 114 -20.97 -27.02 -14.46
CA HIS A 114 -21.62 -27.61 -15.62
C HIS A 114 -23.03 -28.13 -15.29
N SER A 115 -23.99 -27.75 -16.15
CA SER A 115 -25.22 -28.51 -16.39
C SER A 115 -25.06 -29.32 -17.66
#